data_AF-A0A2E8M135-F1
#
_entry.id   AF-A0A2E8M135-F1
#
_cell.length_a   1.000
_cell.length_b   1.000
_cell.length_c   1.000
_cell.angle_alpha   90.00
_cell.angle_beta   90.00
_cell.angle_gamma   90.00
#
_symmetry.space_group_name_H-M   'P 1'
#
loop_
_entity.id
_entity.type
_entity.pdbx_description
1 polymer ?
#
loop_
_entity_poly.entity_id
_entity_poly.type
_entity_poly.pdbx_seq_one_letter_code
_entity_poly.pdbx_strand_id
1 'polypeptide(L)'
;MKNNIRLLAVGALLFLTVPALSQKAQDPPDTKPAIELPEIIYPDPVTEAQKKAAGKHREGSQNLAGEQDELAADVQDLIEEQTDEKLIALLEEVEEVMAEVIDSLDETDTGGPTIAAETEIIEKIFEAAKQRSQQSGGT
;
A
#
# COMPACT_ATOMS: atom_id res chain seq x y z
N MET A 1 19.63 47.71 -4.31
CA MET A 1 20.82 48.22 -3.58
C MET A 1 20.43 48.43 -2.12
N LYS A 2 21.18 47.78 -1.22
CA LYS A 2 21.51 48.09 0.18
C LYS A 2 20.51 48.88 1.06
N ASN A 3 20.09 48.21 2.14
CA ASN A 3 19.71 48.76 3.45
C ASN A 3 20.57 49.97 3.88
N ASN A 4 20.01 50.79 4.78
CA ASN A 4 20.61 51.29 6.04
C ASN A 4 19.51 52.05 6.82
N ILE A 5 18.95 51.53 7.93
CA ILE A 5 19.43 51.57 9.34
C ILE A 5 19.12 52.88 10.09
N ARG A 6 18.47 52.69 11.27
CA ARG A 6 18.33 53.52 12.51
C ARG A 6 17.31 54.68 12.45
N LEU A 7 16.20 54.65 13.21
CA LEU A 7 16.00 54.59 14.68
C LEU A 7 16.71 55.74 15.42
N LEU A 8 15.97 56.77 15.87
CA LEU A 8 15.65 57.03 17.28
C LEU A 8 14.90 58.38 17.47
N ALA A 9 13.78 58.29 18.20
CA ALA A 9 13.22 59.18 19.23
C ALA A 9 13.17 60.72 19.09
N VAL A 10 12.02 61.23 19.57
CA VAL A 10 11.73 62.37 20.48
C VAL A 10 10.42 62.96 19.96
N GLY A 11 9.27 62.87 20.62
CA GLY A 11 8.99 63.24 22.01
C GLY A 11 8.11 64.50 22.00
N ALA A 12 6.97 64.46 22.72
CA ALA A 12 5.99 65.53 22.99
C ALA A 12 5.11 65.96 21.80
N LEU A 13 3.84 65.52 21.64
CA LEU A 13 2.67 65.70 22.51
C LEU A 13 2.26 67.17 22.71
N LEU A 14 1.26 67.63 21.96
CA LEU A 14 0.35 68.69 22.44
C LEU A 14 -1.09 68.37 22.01
N PHE A 15 -1.89 68.03 23.01
CA PHE A 15 -3.29 67.67 22.97
C PHE A 15 -4.18 68.89 22.66
N LEU A 16 -5.18 68.72 21.79
CA LEU A 16 -6.45 69.44 21.88
C LEU A 16 -7.55 68.41 22.19
N THR A 17 -8.16 68.61 23.35
CA THR A 17 -9.07 67.69 24.04
C THR A 17 -10.48 67.74 23.47
N VAL A 18 -10.99 66.58 23.03
CA VAL A 18 -12.44 66.33 22.87
C VAL A 18 -12.89 65.48 24.07
N PRO A 19 -13.99 65.81 24.77
CA PRO A 19 -14.39 65.06 25.96
C PRO A 19 -14.86 63.67 25.55
N ALA A 20 -14.17 62.68 26.11
CA ALA A 20 -14.49 61.27 25.96
C ALA A 20 -15.90 60.99 26.52
N LEU A 21 -16.83 60.60 25.65
CA LEU A 21 -17.95 59.77 26.05
C LEU A 21 -17.34 58.45 26.57
N SER A 22 -17.29 58.28 27.89
CA SER A 22 -16.92 57.03 28.54
C SER A 22 -17.96 55.96 28.21
N GLN A 23 -17.79 55.33 27.06
CA GLN A 23 -18.27 53.98 26.85
C GLN A 23 -17.34 53.10 27.67
N LYS A 24 -17.75 52.76 28.90
CA LYS A 24 -17.14 51.69 29.67
C LYS A 24 -17.16 50.48 28.74
N ALA A 25 -15.99 50.08 28.23
CA ALA A 25 -15.85 48.84 27.50
C ALA A 25 -16.44 47.76 28.42
N GLN A 26 -17.59 47.22 28.04
CA GLN A 26 -18.04 45.97 28.61
C GLN A 26 -17.02 44.96 28.15
N ASP A 27 -16.30 44.36 29.10
CA ASP A 27 -15.54 43.15 28.82
C ASP A 27 -16.46 42.20 28.05
N PRO A 28 -15.97 41.55 26.97
CA PRO A 28 -16.78 40.58 26.25
C PRO A 28 -17.35 39.60 27.28
N PRO A 29 -18.65 39.25 27.19
CA PRO A 29 -19.24 38.34 28.16
C PRO A 29 -18.37 37.08 28.22
N ASP A 30 -17.85 36.76 29.40
CA ASP A 30 -17.11 35.52 29.68
C ASP A 30 -18.11 34.36 29.62
N THR A 31 -18.60 34.08 28.43
CA THR A 31 -19.41 32.89 28.15
C THR A 31 -18.46 31.73 27.97
N LYS A 32 -17.97 31.19 29.08
CA LYS A 32 -17.74 29.75 29.14
C LYS A 32 -19.07 29.09 28.77
N PRO A 33 -19.11 28.18 27.79
CA PRO A 33 -20.34 27.47 27.43
C PRO A 33 -20.93 26.82 28.69
N ALA A 34 -22.19 27.10 29.00
CA ALA A 34 -22.86 26.55 30.18
C ALA A 34 -23.14 25.03 30.08
N ILE A 35 -22.74 24.40 28.97
CA ILE A 35 -22.87 22.97 28.71
C ILE A 35 -21.51 22.47 28.22
N GLU A 36 -20.82 21.68 29.05
CA GLU A 36 -19.71 20.84 28.59
C GLU A 36 -20.31 19.70 27.75
N LEU A 37 -19.98 19.66 26.46
CA LEU A 37 -20.34 18.51 25.64
C LEU A 37 -19.56 17.29 26.15
N PRO A 38 -20.20 16.11 26.24
CA PRO A 38 -19.47 14.90 26.61
C PRO A 38 -18.38 14.62 25.57
N GLU A 39 -17.19 14.29 26.05
CA GLU A 39 -16.10 13.81 25.19
C GLU A 39 -16.51 12.47 24.58
N ILE A 40 -16.72 12.45 23.25
CA ILE A 40 -17.04 11.22 22.52
C ILE A 40 -15.73 10.49 22.23
N ILE A 41 -15.46 9.42 22.98
CA ILE A 41 -14.34 8.53 22.69
C ILE A 41 -14.79 7.51 21.64
N TYR A 42 -14.23 7.61 20.44
CA TYR A 42 -14.41 6.60 19.41
C TYR A 42 -13.51 5.40 19.72
N PRO A 43 -13.99 4.16 19.51
CA PRO A 43 -13.12 3.01 19.58
C PRO A 43 -12.02 3.12 18.51
N ASP A 44 -10.87 2.50 18.79
CA ASP A 44 -9.80 2.42 17.81
C ASP A 44 -10.33 1.83 16.49
N PRO A 45 -9.99 2.42 15.33
CA PRO A 45 -10.53 2.02 14.05
C PRO A 45 -10.11 0.60 13.63
N VAL A 46 -9.09 0.02 14.29
CA VAL A 46 -8.59 -1.33 14.04
C VAL A 46 -8.49 -2.10 15.34
N THR A 47 -9.23 -3.19 15.43
CA THR A 47 -9.23 -4.12 16.56
C THR A 47 -7.96 -4.99 16.57
N GLU A 48 -7.59 -5.49 17.74
CA GLU A 48 -6.49 -6.47 17.87
C GLU A 48 -6.73 -7.74 17.04
N ALA A 49 -7.99 -8.15 16.87
CA ALA A 49 -8.36 -9.27 16.01
C ALA A 49 -8.03 -8.98 14.53
N GLN A 50 -8.29 -7.77 14.04
CA GLN A 50 -7.93 -7.36 12.68
C GLN A 50 -6.42 -7.30 12.49
N LYS A 51 -5.66 -6.80 13.46
CA LYS A 51 -4.18 -6.80 13.42
C LYS A 51 -3.63 -8.22 13.33
N LYS A 52 -4.17 -9.14 14.14
CA LYS A 52 -3.78 -10.55 14.12
C LYS A 52 -4.12 -11.23 12.79
N ALA A 53 -5.30 -10.95 12.23
CA ALA A 53 -5.71 -11.50 10.94
C ALA A 53 -4.80 -11.02 9.80
N ALA A 54 -4.47 -9.72 9.76
CA ALA A 54 -3.53 -9.16 8.80
C ALA A 54 -2.11 -9.73 8.94
N GLY A 55 -1.65 -9.97 10.18
CA GLY A 55 -0.38 -10.65 10.44
C GLY A 55 -0.36 -12.08 9.87
N LYS A 56 -1.41 -12.86 10.13
CA LYS A 56 -1.54 -14.23 9.63
C LYS A 56 -1.63 -14.29 8.10
N HIS A 57 -2.34 -13.34 7.49
CA HIS A 57 -2.46 -13.26 6.04
C HIS A 57 -1.11 -12.97 5.38
N ARG A 58 -0.34 -12.01 5.89
CA ARG A 58 1.03 -11.75 5.43
C ARG A 58 1.92 -12.98 5.52
N GLU A 59 1.95 -13.65 6.69
CA GLU A 59 2.73 -14.87 6.89
C GLU A 59 2.34 -15.96 5.89
N GLY A 60 1.03 -16.18 5.70
CA GLY A 60 0.54 -17.16 4.73
C GLY A 60 0.92 -16.81 3.29
N SER A 61 0.84 -15.54 2.90
CA SER A 61 1.17 -15.06 1.57
C SER A 61 2.66 -15.25 1.26
N GLN A 62 3.55 -14.89 2.20
CA GLN A 62 4.99 -15.04 2.02
C GLN A 62 5.46 -16.50 2.04
N ASN A 63 4.81 -17.35 2.86
CA ASN A 63 5.08 -18.78 2.80
C ASN A 63 4.66 -19.36 1.44
N LEU A 64 3.50 -18.96 0.91
CA LEU A 64 3.06 -19.39 -0.41
C LEU A 64 3.99 -18.86 -1.52
N ALA A 65 4.50 -17.63 -1.41
CA ALA A 65 5.51 -17.10 -2.33
C ALA A 65 6.76 -17.99 -2.37
N GLY A 66 7.25 -18.42 -1.20
CA GLY A 66 8.38 -19.37 -1.11
C GLY A 66 8.06 -20.73 -1.73
N GLU A 67 6.86 -21.26 -1.54
CA GLU A 67 6.43 -22.50 -2.21
C GLU A 67 6.34 -22.35 -3.73
N GLN A 68 5.91 -21.19 -4.23
CA GLN A 68 5.89 -20.89 -5.67
C GLN A 68 7.31 -20.71 -6.24
N ASP A 69 8.25 -20.14 -5.49
CA ASP A 69 9.67 -20.02 -5.89
C ASP A 69 10.33 -21.40 -6.02
N GLU A 70 10.10 -22.30 -5.07
CA GLU A 70 10.55 -23.69 -5.16
C GLU A 70 9.98 -24.39 -6.40
N LEU A 71 8.69 -24.20 -6.68
CA LEU A 71 8.05 -24.78 -7.87
C LEU A 71 8.58 -24.13 -9.18
N ALA A 72 8.91 -22.84 -9.17
CA ALA A 72 9.48 -22.16 -10.33
C ALA A 72 10.88 -22.73 -10.65
N ALA A 73 11.67 -23.02 -9.63
CA ALA A 73 12.95 -23.73 -9.80
C ALA A 73 12.75 -25.12 -10.43
N ASP A 74 11.74 -25.88 -10.00
CA ASP A 74 11.41 -27.17 -10.64
C ASP A 74 11.01 -26.99 -12.12
N VAL A 75 10.33 -25.89 -12.48
CA VAL A 75 9.99 -25.58 -13.87
C VAL A 75 11.24 -25.23 -14.69
N GLN A 76 12.19 -24.48 -14.12
CA GLN A 76 13.48 -24.20 -14.76
C GLN A 76 14.25 -25.49 -15.05
N ASP A 77 14.34 -26.39 -14.07
CA ASP A 77 14.97 -27.70 -14.26
C ASP A 77 14.28 -28.49 -15.38
N LEU A 78 12.94 -28.47 -15.44
CA LEU A 78 12.18 -29.11 -16.51
C LEU A 78 12.50 -28.52 -17.89
N ILE A 79 12.67 -27.19 -18.00
CA ILE A 79 13.05 -26.49 -19.24
C ILE A 79 14.43 -26.96 -19.70
N GLU A 80 15.42 -27.01 -18.80
CA GLU A 80 16.79 -27.43 -19.11
C GLU A 80 16.87 -28.86 -19.66
N GLU A 81 15.96 -29.75 -19.22
CA GLU A 81 15.88 -31.13 -19.68
C GLU A 81 15.16 -31.30 -21.03
N GLN A 82 14.39 -30.31 -21.49
CA GLN A 82 13.62 -30.42 -22.73
C GLN A 82 14.46 -30.17 -23.99
N THR A 83 14.03 -30.77 -25.10
CA THR A 83 14.59 -30.51 -26.44
C THR A 83 13.53 -30.12 -27.46
N ASP A 84 12.25 -30.16 -27.08
CA ASP A 84 11.14 -29.73 -27.94
C ASP A 84 10.92 -28.23 -27.78
N GLU A 85 11.23 -27.47 -28.82
CA GLU A 85 11.15 -26.01 -28.82
C GLU A 85 9.76 -25.50 -28.41
N LYS A 86 8.69 -26.22 -28.78
CA LYS A 86 7.32 -25.81 -28.44
C LYS A 86 7.00 -26.07 -26.97
N LEU A 87 7.47 -27.17 -26.40
CA LEU A 87 7.32 -27.45 -24.98
C LEU A 87 8.16 -26.50 -24.12
N ILE A 88 9.38 -26.17 -24.58
CA ILE A 88 10.24 -25.17 -23.93
C ILE A 88 9.53 -23.83 -23.86
N ALA A 89 9.02 -23.32 -24.98
CA ALA A 89 8.30 -22.03 -24.99
C ALA A 89 7.09 -22.00 -24.04
N LEU A 90 6.32 -23.11 -23.97
CA LEU A 90 5.19 -23.19 -23.04
C LEU A 90 5.63 -23.16 -21.57
N LEU A 91 6.76 -23.79 -21.24
CA LEU A 91 7.29 -23.80 -19.88
C LEU A 91 7.94 -22.45 -19.52
N GLU A 92 8.60 -21.77 -20.46
CA GLU A 92 9.12 -20.41 -20.27
C GLU A 92 7.98 -19.41 -19.98
N GLU A 93 6.83 -19.54 -20.67
CA GLU A 93 5.64 -18.73 -20.35
C GLU A 93 5.05 -19.05 -18.96
N VAL A 94 5.17 -20.30 -18.49
CA VAL A 94 4.77 -20.66 -17.12
C VAL A 94 5.68 -19.94 -16.11
N GLU A 95 6.99 -20.02 -16.32
CA GLU A 95 7.99 -19.40 -15.45
C GLU A 95 7.80 -17.88 -15.35
N GLU A 96 7.54 -17.20 -16.46
CA GLU A 96 7.30 -15.75 -16.49
C GLU A 96 6.12 -15.34 -15.60
N VAL A 97 4.99 -16.03 -15.72
CA VAL A 97 3.80 -15.72 -14.90
C VAL A 97 4.01 -16.12 -13.44
N MET A 98 4.76 -17.21 -13.17
CA MET A 98 5.13 -17.60 -11.80
C MET A 98 5.95 -16.52 -11.09
N ALA A 99 6.88 -15.87 -11.78
CA ALA A 99 7.65 -14.76 -11.22
C ALA A 99 6.74 -13.59 -10.78
N GLU A 100 5.75 -13.23 -11.59
CA GLU A 100 4.78 -12.18 -11.25
C GLU A 100 3.92 -12.55 -10.03
N VAL A 101 3.54 -13.82 -9.91
CA VAL A 101 2.76 -14.32 -8.75
C VAL A 101 3.60 -14.30 -7.48
N ILE A 102 4.87 -14.73 -7.54
CA ILE A 102 5.78 -14.68 -6.40
C ILE A 102 5.92 -13.25 -5.88
N ASP A 103 6.20 -12.29 -6.77
CA ASP A 103 6.31 -10.86 -6.40
C ASP A 103 5.02 -10.34 -5.74
N SER A 104 3.85 -10.69 -6.31
CA SER A 104 2.55 -10.28 -5.77
C SER A 104 2.30 -10.86 -4.37
N LEU A 105 2.62 -12.15 -4.18
CA LEU A 105 2.44 -12.84 -2.90
C LEU A 105 3.39 -12.30 -1.82
N ASP A 106 4.62 -11.93 -2.19
CA ASP A 106 5.58 -11.28 -1.28
C ASP A 106 5.07 -9.91 -0.79
N GLU A 107 4.39 -9.17 -1.66
CA GLU A 107 3.70 -7.92 -1.33
C GLU A 107 2.38 -8.13 -0.57
N THR A 108 1.99 -9.38 -0.31
CA THR A 108 0.71 -9.74 0.33
C THR A 108 -0.52 -9.42 -0.56
N ASP A 109 -0.32 -9.19 -1.86
CA ASP A 109 -1.41 -9.05 -2.82
C ASP A 109 -1.91 -10.44 -3.25
N THR A 110 -3.06 -10.80 -2.70
CA THR A 110 -3.79 -12.05 -3.02
C THR A 110 -5.14 -11.73 -3.67
N GLY A 111 -5.20 -10.57 -4.33
CA GLY A 111 -6.40 -10.06 -4.99
C GLY A 111 -6.73 -10.78 -6.29
N GLY A 112 -7.74 -10.25 -6.99
CA GLY A 112 -8.19 -10.79 -8.27
C GLY A 112 -7.08 -10.96 -9.32
N PRO A 113 -6.14 -10.00 -9.49
CA PRO A 113 -5.03 -10.15 -10.43
C PRO A 113 -4.13 -11.35 -10.11
N THR A 114 -3.68 -11.50 -8.85
CA THR A 114 -2.85 -12.63 -8.43
C THR A 114 -3.55 -13.97 -8.69
N ILE A 115 -4.85 -14.07 -8.33
CA ILE A 115 -5.64 -15.29 -8.56
C ILE A 115 -5.80 -15.58 -10.06
N ALA A 116 -5.95 -14.55 -10.90
CA ALA A 116 -6.04 -14.71 -12.34
C ALA A 116 -4.71 -15.22 -12.93
N ALA A 117 -3.58 -14.70 -12.47
CA ALA A 117 -2.24 -15.15 -12.86
C ALA A 117 -1.98 -16.60 -12.41
N GLU A 118 -2.36 -16.98 -11.19
CA GLU A 118 -2.33 -18.38 -10.73
C GLU A 118 -3.18 -19.31 -11.62
N THR A 119 -4.34 -18.82 -12.07
CA THR A 119 -5.20 -19.58 -12.99
C THR A 119 -4.52 -19.74 -14.35
N GLU A 120 -3.89 -18.69 -14.86
CA GLU A 120 -3.13 -18.73 -16.11
C GLU A 120 -1.95 -19.71 -16.04
N ILE A 121 -1.21 -19.75 -14.93
CA ILE A 121 -0.15 -20.74 -14.69
C ILE A 121 -0.70 -22.17 -14.85
N ILE A 122 -1.84 -22.47 -14.21
CA ILE A 122 -2.47 -23.81 -14.30
C ILE A 122 -2.86 -24.15 -15.74
N GLU A 123 -3.43 -23.18 -16.47
CA GLU A 123 -3.83 -23.37 -17.87
C GLU A 123 -2.62 -23.63 -18.77
N LYS A 124 -1.53 -22.86 -18.63
CA LYS A 124 -0.30 -23.06 -19.40
C LYS A 124 0.40 -24.38 -19.07
N ILE A 125 0.46 -24.78 -17.80
CA ILE A 125 0.96 -26.11 -17.40
C ILE A 125 0.14 -27.21 -18.06
N PHE A 126 -1.19 -27.06 -18.12
CA PHE A 126 -2.04 -28.03 -18.81
C PHE A 126 -1.75 -28.09 -20.32
N GLU A 127 -1.50 -26.95 -20.98
CA GLU A 127 -1.11 -26.90 -22.38
C GLU A 127 0.26 -27.56 -22.63
N ALA A 128 1.24 -27.30 -21.76
CA ALA A 128 2.55 -27.94 -21.79
C ALA A 128 2.43 -29.47 -21.64
N ALA A 129 1.64 -29.94 -20.67
CA ALA A 129 1.38 -31.36 -20.46
C ALA A 129 0.72 -32.01 -21.69
N LYS A 130 -0.24 -31.32 -22.31
CA LYS A 130 -0.89 -31.77 -23.54
C LYS A 130 0.10 -31.88 -24.69
N GLN A 131 0.97 -30.89 -24.89
CA GLN A 131 2.03 -30.91 -25.90
C GLN A 131 2.96 -32.12 -25.70
N ARG A 132 3.44 -32.35 -24.47
CA ARG A 132 4.30 -33.50 -24.13
C ARG A 132 3.62 -34.85 -24.40
N SER A 133 2.32 -34.96 -24.14
CA SER A 133 1.56 -36.20 -24.41
C SER A 133 1.49 -36.54 -25.90
N GLN A 134 1.46 -35.54 -26.79
CA GLN A 134 1.43 -35.74 -28.23
C GLN A 134 2.76 -36.27 -28.76
N GLN A 135 3.88 -35.91 -28.13
CA GLN A 135 5.19 -36.45 -28.47
C GLN A 135 5.37 -37.91 -28.04
N SER A 136 4.77 -38.28 -26.90
CA SER A 136 4.89 -39.63 -26.32
C SER A 136 3.98 -40.68 -26.99
N GLY A 137 3.06 -40.26 -27.87
CA GLY A 137 2.07 -41.13 -28.54
C GLY A 137 2.47 -41.63 -29.94
N GLY A 138 3.70 -41.40 -30.39
CA GLY A 138 4.19 -41.81 -31.71
C GLY A 138 5.12 -43.01 -31.67
N THR A 139 4.58 -44.22 -31.48
CA THR A 139 5.28 -45.50 -31.76
C THR A 139 4.38 -46.44 -32.53
#